data_AF-A0A1Z8N3S4-F1
#
_entry.id   AF-A0A1Z8N3S4-F1
#
_cell.length_a   1.000
_cell.length_b   1.000
_cell.length_c   1.000
_cell.angle_alpha   90.00
_cell.angle_beta   90.00
_cell.angle_gamma   90.00
#
_symmetry.space_group_name_H-M   'P 1'
#
loop_
_entity.id
_entity.type
_entity.pdbx_description
1 polymer ?
#
loop_
_entity_poly.entity_id
_entity_poly.type
_entity_poly.pdbx_seq_one_letter_code
_entity_poly.pdbx_strand_id
1 'polypeptide(L)'
;MQRSMFVLGLLLVIAGLAQAGIKGDGIALEAELAQRIEEPMKIDDSDKGKGASNEKFIWMEGEPAVGGGGEGWAEFDINMSEKGEYAIWGRVLAWDGNSDSFWVT
;
A
#
# COMPACT_ATOMS: atom_id res chain seq x y z
N MET A 1 -26.89 25.10 -5.39
CA MET A 1 -25.48 24.87 -5.79
C MET A 1 -24.51 25.24 -4.65
N GLN A 2 -24.60 24.59 -3.48
CA GLN A 2 -23.71 24.93 -2.35
C GLN A 2 -23.34 23.72 -1.47
N ARG A 3 -23.76 22.51 -1.86
CA ARG A 3 -23.45 21.26 -1.14
C ARG A 3 -22.23 20.50 -1.70
N SER A 4 -21.76 20.84 -2.91
CA SER A 4 -20.65 20.13 -3.57
C SER A 4 -19.26 20.66 -3.24
N MET A 5 -19.13 21.86 -2.64
CA MET A 5 -17.81 22.43 -2.32
C MET A 5 -17.18 21.92 -1.02
N PHE A 6 -17.98 21.37 -0.09
CA PHE A 6 -17.45 20.84 1.18
C PHE A 6 -16.90 19.41 1.06
N VAL A 7 -17.39 18.62 0.11
CA VAL A 7 -16.93 17.23 -0.11
C VAL A 7 -15.56 17.21 -0.80
N LEU A 8 -15.30 18.15 -1.71
CA LEU A 8 -14.00 18.27 -2.39
C LEU A 8 -12.88 18.72 -1.43
N GLY A 9 -13.20 19.60 -0.47
CA GLY A 9 -12.24 20.08 0.51
C GLY A 9 -11.82 19.05 1.56
N LEU A 10 -12.69 18.09 1.90
CA LEU A 10 -12.38 17.04 2.88
C LEU A 10 -11.53 15.91 2.26
N LEU A 11 -11.75 15.59 0.98
CA LEU A 11 -10.94 14.61 0.24
C LEU A 11 -9.48 15.06 0.08
N LEU A 12 -9.23 16.36 -0.12
CA LEU A 12 -7.87 16.91 -0.23
C LEU A 12 -7.11 16.92 1.11
N VAL A 13 -7.80 17.01 2.25
CA VAL A 13 -7.18 17.00 3.57
C VAL A 13 -6.74 15.60 4.00
N ILE A 14 -7.47 14.55 3.59
CA ILE A 14 -7.08 13.16 3.89
C ILE A 14 -5.82 12.77 3.10
N ALA A 15 -5.73 13.18 1.82
CA ALA A 15 -4.54 12.95 1.01
C ALA A 15 -3.30 13.68 1.54
N GLY A 16 -3.47 14.89 2.09
CA GLY A 16 -2.35 15.68 2.63
C GLY A 16 -1.88 15.24 4.03
N LEU A 17 -2.75 14.65 4.85
CA LEU A 17 -2.40 14.21 6.20
C LEU A 17 -1.67 12.85 6.25
N ALA A 18 -1.81 12.01 5.23
CA ALA A 18 -1.03 10.77 5.13
C ALA A 18 0.48 11.03 4.92
N GLN A 19 0.87 12.22 4.46
CA GLN A 19 2.27 12.60 4.25
C GLN A 19 2.90 13.33 5.44
N ALA A 20 2.11 13.84 6.37
CA ALA A 20 2.57 14.72 7.45
C ALA A 20 2.93 13.95 8.71
N GLY A 21 3.95 13.08 8.67
CA GLY A 21 4.36 12.38 9.89
C GLY A 21 5.62 11.53 9.90
N ILE A 22 6.36 11.43 8.80
CA ILE A 22 7.42 10.41 8.70
C ILE A 22 8.80 11.05 8.82
N LYS A 23 9.46 10.85 9.98
CA LYS A 23 10.89 11.12 10.14
C LYS A 23 11.67 10.03 9.39
N GLY A 24 12.04 10.33 8.15
CA GLY A 24 12.94 9.56 7.31
C GLY A 24 13.16 10.32 5.99
N ASP A 25 14.26 10.08 5.29
CA ASP A 25 14.55 10.71 3.99
C ASP A 25 13.65 10.17 2.85
N GLY A 26 12.48 9.61 3.17
CA GLY A 26 11.59 8.93 2.23
C GLY A 26 10.12 8.97 2.66
N ILE A 27 9.24 8.66 1.72
CA ILE A 27 7.80 8.52 1.92
C ILE A 27 7.55 7.08 2.37
N ALA A 28 7.01 6.87 3.58
CA ALA A 28 6.48 5.55 3.96
C ALA A 28 4.96 5.52 3.78
N LEU A 29 4.48 4.42 3.22
CA LEU A 29 3.08 4.20 2.91
C LEU A 29 2.71 2.85 3.53
N GLU A 30 1.65 2.84 4.34
CA GLU A 30 1.10 1.60 4.86
C GLU A 30 0.37 0.86 3.74
N ALA A 31 0.58 -0.45 3.66
CA ALA A 31 0.06 -1.24 2.55
C ALA A 31 -1.48 -1.16 2.50
N GLU A 32 -2.14 -1.30 3.65
CA GLU A 32 -3.59 -1.26 3.81
C GLU A 32 -4.24 0.09 3.49
N LEU A 33 -3.44 1.15 3.28
CA LEU A 33 -3.90 2.48 2.89
C LEU A 33 -3.72 2.77 1.40
N ALA A 34 -3.42 1.75 0.58
CA ALA A 34 -3.41 1.84 -0.88
C ALA A 34 -4.71 2.49 -1.40
N GLN A 35 -4.60 3.32 -2.44
CA GLN A 35 -5.75 3.97 -3.07
C GLN A 35 -6.73 2.93 -3.65
N ARG A 36 -6.20 1.78 -4.09
CA ARG A 36 -6.98 0.62 -4.49
C ARG A 36 -6.32 -0.66 -4.02
N ILE A 37 -7.13 -1.61 -3.59
CA ILE A 37 -6.74 -3.00 -3.33
C ILE A 37 -7.68 -3.85 -4.18
N GLU A 38 -7.13 -4.50 -5.20
CA GLU A 38 -7.91 -5.36 -6.09
C GLU A 38 -7.98 -6.79 -5.55
N GLU A 39 -9.18 -7.37 -5.59
CA GLU A 39 -9.38 -8.78 -5.34
C GLU A 39 -8.43 -9.67 -6.17
N PRO A 40 -7.92 -10.78 -5.61
CA PRO A 40 -8.32 -11.38 -4.33
C PRO A 40 -7.58 -10.81 -3.10
N MET A 41 -6.80 -9.74 -3.24
CA MET A 41 -6.13 -9.14 -2.09
C MET A 41 -7.14 -8.50 -1.13
N LYS A 42 -6.89 -8.64 0.17
CA LYS A 42 -7.71 -8.05 1.24
C LYS A 42 -6.85 -7.45 2.34
N ILE A 43 -7.41 -6.53 3.12
CA ILE A 43 -6.78 -6.06 4.35
C ILE A 43 -7.01 -7.11 5.44
N ASP A 44 -5.95 -7.41 6.19
CA ASP A 44 -5.97 -8.35 7.32
C ASP A 44 -5.17 -7.76 8.49
N ASP A 45 -5.48 -8.22 9.71
CA ASP A 45 -4.85 -7.81 10.98
C ASP A 45 -4.61 -8.99 11.93
N SER A 46 -4.67 -10.20 11.40
CA SER A 46 -4.36 -11.43 12.14
C SER A 46 -2.87 -11.63 12.35
N ASP A 47 -2.53 -12.62 13.18
CA ASP A 47 -1.14 -13.02 13.46
C ASP A 47 -0.34 -13.48 12.21
N LYS A 48 -1.00 -13.64 11.05
CA LYS A 48 -0.33 -13.95 9.77
C LYS A 48 0.64 -12.85 9.34
N GLY A 49 0.31 -11.59 9.61
CA GLY A 49 1.14 -10.43 9.26
C GLY A 49 1.99 -9.90 10.40
N LYS A 50 2.31 -10.73 11.40
CA LYS A 50 3.00 -10.30 12.62
C LYS A 50 4.22 -9.41 12.31
N GLY A 51 4.27 -8.25 12.99
CA GLY A 51 5.31 -7.25 12.82
C GLY A 51 5.09 -6.31 11.62
N ALA A 52 3.92 -6.31 10.99
CA ALA A 52 3.50 -5.21 10.13
C ALA A 52 3.42 -3.91 10.93
N SER A 53 3.79 -2.81 10.29
CA SER A 53 3.54 -1.47 10.81
C SER A 53 2.03 -1.26 10.96
N ASN A 54 1.63 -0.58 12.03
CA ASN A 54 0.21 -0.38 12.41
C ASN A 54 -0.65 -1.66 12.50
N GLU A 55 -0.03 -2.83 12.66
CA GLU A 55 -0.71 -4.11 12.89
C GLU A 55 -1.64 -4.57 11.74
N LYS A 56 -1.54 -3.94 10.57
CA LYS A 56 -2.36 -4.26 9.39
C LYS A 56 -1.49 -4.50 8.16
N PHE A 57 -2.04 -5.26 7.22
CA PHE A 57 -1.32 -5.64 6.00
C PHE A 57 -2.31 -5.99 4.89
N ILE A 58 -1.82 -5.97 3.65
CA ILE A 58 -2.54 -6.58 2.52
C ILE A 58 -2.15 -8.05 2.44
N TRP A 59 -3.15 -8.91 2.26
CA TRP A 59 -3.01 -10.34 2.20
C TRP A 59 -3.67 -10.91 0.97
N MET A 60 -2.96 -11.79 0.28
CA MET A 60 -3.54 -12.69 -0.70
C MET A 60 -3.67 -14.05 -0.04
N GLU A 61 -4.89 -14.38 0.37
CA GLU A 61 -5.16 -15.66 1.01
C GLU A 61 -5.14 -16.79 -0.01
N GLY A 62 -4.49 -17.89 0.35
CA GLY A 62 -4.41 -19.07 -0.50
C GLY A 62 -3.38 -20.05 0.01
N GLU A 63 -3.39 -21.24 -0.58
CA GLU A 63 -2.32 -22.21 -0.37
C GLU A 63 -1.03 -21.69 -1.02
N PRO A 64 0.15 -22.02 -0.45
CA PRO A 64 1.44 -21.73 -1.05
C PRO A 64 1.52 -22.16 -2.52
N ALA A 65 1.90 -21.23 -3.39
CA ALA A 65 2.09 -21.48 -4.82
C ALA A 65 3.39 -20.84 -5.30
N VAL A 66 4.12 -21.57 -6.15
CA VAL A 66 5.31 -21.05 -6.85
C VAL A 66 4.83 -20.35 -8.12
N GLY A 67 5.11 -19.04 -8.22
CA GLY A 67 4.52 -18.22 -9.27
C GLY A 67 3.04 -17.92 -8.99
N GLY A 68 2.56 -16.78 -9.47
CA GLY A 68 1.22 -16.28 -9.11
C GLY A 68 1.11 -14.77 -9.15
N GLY A 69 1.78 -14.12 -10.11
CA GLY A 69 1.59 -12.69 -10.35
C GLY A 69 0.39 -12.46 -11.27
N GLY A 70 -0.33 -11.36 -11.06
CA GLY A 70 -1.39 -10.89 -11.96
C GLY A 70 -2.81 -11.09 -11.47
N GLU A 71 -3.01 -11.79 -10.35
CA GLU A 71 -4.30 -11.81 -9.64
C GLU A 71 -4.19 -10.83 -8.46
N GLY A 72 -5.00 -9.77 -8.43
CA GLY A 72 -4.95 -8.73 -7.39
C GLY A 72 -3.73 -7.80 -7.45
N TRP A 73 -3.89 -6.58 -6.97
CA TRP A 73 -2.81 -5.59 -6.83
C TRP A 73 -3.19 -4.51 -5.82
N ALA A 74 -2.18 -3.77 -5.34
CA ALA A 74 -2.36 -2.55 -4.59
C ALA A 74 -1.87 -1.37 -5.43
N GLU A 75 -2.65 -0.29 -5.48
CA GLU A 75 -2.31 0.93 -6.24
C GLU A 75 -1.95 2.06 -5.28
N PHE A 76 -0.79 2.69 -5.52
CA PHE A 76 -0.31 3.82 -4.74
C PHE A 76 -0.09 5.03 -5.65
N ASP A 77 -0.83 6.11 -5.37
CA ASP A 77 -0.62 7.40 -6.00
C ASP A 77 0.39 8.21 -5.19
N ILE A 78 1.61 8.36 -5.73
CA ILE A 78 2.69 9.09 -5.06
C ILE A 78 2.98 10.38 -5.82
N ASN A 79 2.77 11.51 -5.15
CA ASN A 79 3.12 12.82 -5.69
C ASN A 79 4.61 13.10 -5.49
N MET A 80 5.37 13.08 -6.59
CA MET A 80 6.80 13.40 -6.58
C MET A 80 7.02 14.89 -6.85
N SER A 81 7.65 15.59 -5.91
CA SER A 81 7.93 17.03 -6.04
C SER A 81 9.12 17.34 -6.95
N GLU A 82 10.00 16.38 -7.15
CA GLU A 82 11.23 16.54 -7.95
C GLU A 82 11.38 15.43 -8.99
N LYS A 83 12.05 15.73 -10.09
CA LYS A 83 12.45 14.70 -11.05
C LYS A 83 13.71 14.01 -10.53
N GLY A 84 13.71 12.68 -10.51
CA GLY A 84 14.86 11.91 -10.07
C GLY A 84 14.66 10.42 -10.23
N GLU A 85 15.67 9.67 -9.80
CA GLU A 85 15.58 8.24 -9.59
C GLU A 85 15.07 7.99 -8.15
N TYR A 86 14.12 7.06 -8.01
CA TYR A 86 13.53 6.73 -6.73
C TYR A 86 13.64 5.23 -6.50
N ALA A 87 14.04 4.85 -5.29
CA ALA A 87 14.00 3.47 -4.83
C ALA A 87 12.65 3.19 -4.19
N ILE A 88 12.00 2.12 -4.62
CA ILE A 88 10.81 1.57 -3.95
C ILE A 88 11.29 0.38 -3.12
N TRP A 89 10.92 0.37 -1.84
CA TRP A 89 11.15 -0.75 -0.95
C TRP A 89 9.84 -1.14 -0.27
N GLY A 90 9.60 -2.43 -0.15
CA GLY A 90 8.46 -2.98 0.56
C GLY A 90 8.88 -4.16 1.42
N ARG A 91 8.27 -4.31 2.59
CA ARG A 91 8.40 -5.51 3.40
C ARG A 91 7.36 -6.52 2.92
N VAL A 92 7.80 -7.67 2.44
CA VAL A 92 6.94 -8.78 2.02
C VAL A 92 7.14 -9.97 2.93
N LEU A 93 6.05 -10.59 3.35
CA LEU A 93 6.06 -11.91 3.97
C LEU A 93 5.47 -12.89 2.96
N ALA A 94 6.30 -13.80 2.47
CA ALA A 94 5.88 -14.86 1.57
C ALA A 94 6.06 -16.23 2.24
N TRP A 95 5.42 -17.25 1.68
CA TRP A 95 5.49 -18.61 2.21
C TRP A 95 6.90 -19.22 2.07
N ASP A 96 7.69 -18.76 1.09
CA ASP A 96 9.12 -19.02 0.96
C ASP A 96 9.91 -17.75 0.60
N GLY A 97 11.24 -17.82 0.64
CA GLY A 97 12.11 -16.70 0.30
C GLY A 97 12.30 -16.46 -1.20
N ASN A 98 11.70 -17.28 -2.07
CA ASN A 98 11.76 -17.08 -3.52
C ASN A 98 10.50 -16.36 -4.06
N SER A 99 9.45 -16.26 -3.24
CA SER A 99 8.16 -15.66 -3.58
C SER A 99 7.94 -14.32 -2.89
N ASP A 100 8.99 -13.70 -2.35
CA ASP A 100 8.96 -12.41 -1.64
C ASP A 100 9.16 -11.17 -2.55
N SER A 101 9.18 -11.40 -3.87
CA SER A 101 9.31 -10.37 -4.90
C SER A 101 7.95 -9.92 -5.43
N PHE A 102 7.83 -8.63 -5.79
CA PHE A 102 6.63 -8.07 -6.42
C PHE A 102 6.96 -7.40 -7.76
N TRP A 103 5.96 -7.35 -8.63
CA TRP A 103 6.03 -6.64 -9.91
C TRP A 103 5.51 -5.22 -9.77
N VAL A 104 6.24 -4.25 -10.33
CA VAL A 104 5.82 -2.84 -10.44
C VAL A 104 5.54 -2.56 -11.91
N THR A 105 4.39 -1.94 -12.21
CA THR A 105 3.95 -1.61 -13.56
C THR A 105 3.49 -0.17 -13.68
#